data_AF-A0A369XRA5-F1
#
_entry.id   AF-A0A369XRA5-F1
#
_cell.length_a   1.000
_cell.length_b   1.000
_cell.length_c   1.000
_cell.angle_alpha   90.00
_cell.angle_beta   90.00
_cell.angle_gamma   90.00
#
_symmetry.space_group_name_H-M   'P 1'
#
loop_
_entity.id
_entity.type
_entity.pdbx_description
1 polymer ?
#
loop_
_entity_poly.entity_id
_entity_poly.type
_entity_poly.pdbx_seq_one_letter_code
_entity_poly.pdbx_strand_id
1 'polypeptide(L)'
;MPGSPAQPQPERGDAEVAAVLELAKIMLCFGRTRGAEQALEGFVSAHPLVALTPWLKLLELYRQNGQRQAFEALGLRLRRHFNVASPEWESVGEVFEALAFVGEEPSASIDQLLPQLPTLGGVARISTEISRTWGSPECLTYLNKLLRDNRNGERQGFAAGAVRELLLLIGRMESRLARTA
;
A
#
# COMPACT_ATOMS: atom_id res chain seq x y z
N MET A 1 40.53 -4.67 -15.59
CA MET A 1 39.24 -5.38 -15.59
C MET A 1 38.16 -4.34 -15.32
N PRO A 2 37.31 -3.97 -16.28
CA PRO A 2 36.23 -3.05 -16.03
C PRO A 2 35.16 -3.78 -15.20
N GLY A 3 34.78 -3.17 -14.07
CA GLY A 3 33.76 -3.71 -13.17
C GLY A 3 32.43 -3.85 -13.90
N SER A 4 31.80 -5.01 -13.77
CA SER A 4 30.44 -5.24 -14.24
C SER A 4 29.51 -4.16 -13.71
N PRO A 5 28.60 -3.63 -14.53
CA PRO A 5 27.58 -2.71 -14.04
C PRO A 5 26.71 -3.47 -13.05
N ALA A 6 26.61 -2.94 -11.82
CA ALA A 6 25.67 -3.42 -10.83
C ALA A 6 24.26 -3.32 -11.45
N GLN A 7 23.69 -4.48 -11.79
CA GLN A 7 22.29 -4.56 -12.16
C GLN A 7 21.47 -3.97 -11.00
N PRO A 8 20.43 -3.17 -11.26
CA PRO A 8 19.51 -2.73 -10.22
C PRO A 8 18.85 -3.99 -9.67
N GLN A 9 19.30 -4.43 -8.50
CA GLN A 9 18.61 -5.48 -7.76
C GLN A 9 17.21 -4.93 -7.46
N PRO A 10 16.11 -5.62 -7.81
CA PRO A 10 14.81 -5.25 -7.28
C PRO A 10 14.99 -5.18 -5.77
N GLU A 11 14.62 -4.05 -5.16
CA GLU A 11 14.90 -3.79 -3.76
C GLU A 11 14.40 -4.99 -2.96
N ARG A 12 15.30 -5.68 -2.25
CA ARG A 12 15.08 -7.05 -1.72
C ARG A 12 13.76 -7.20 -0.96
N GLY A 13 13.25 -6.11 -0.38
CA GLY A 13 11.93 -6.04 0.25
C GLY A 13 10.73 -6.23 -0.69
N ASP A 14 10.76 -5.73 -1.93
CA ASP A 14 9.62 -5.84 -2.86
C ASP A 14 9.41 -7.29 -3.31
N ALA A 15 10.49 -8.03 -3.55
CA ALA A 15 10.43 -9.45 -3.87
C ALA A 15 9.91 -10.29 -2.69
N GLU A 16 10.32 -9.95 -1.47
CA GLU A 16 9.84 -10.61 -0.25
C GLU A 16 8.34 -10.30 0.00
N VAL A 17 7.90 -9.06 -0.25
CA VAL A 17 6.48 -8.67 -0.21
C VAL A 17 5.65 -9.46 -1.22
N ALA A 18 6.11 -9.53 -2.48
CA ALA A 18 5.42 -10.30 -3.51
C ALA A 18 5.32 -11.79 -3.11
N ALA A 19 6.40 -12.36 -2.59
CA ALA A 19 6.44 -13.76 -2.17
C ALA A 19 5.45 -14.07 -1.04
N VAL A 20 5.38 -13.24 0.02
CA VAL A 20 4.44 -13.48 1.12
C VAL A 20 2.98 -13.31 0.70
N LEU A 21 2.70 -12.33 -0.18
CA LEU A 21 1.35 -12.10 -0.69
C LEU A 21 0.87 -13.27 -1.55
N GLU A 22 1.72 -13.77 -2.45
CA GLU A 22 1.41 -14.96 -3.25
C GLU A 22 1.25 -16.22 -2.39
N LEU A 23 2.12 -16.41 -1.39
CA LEU A 23 1.97 -17.52 -0.44
C LEU A 23 0.62 -17.46 0.29
N ALA A 24 0.23 -16.29 0.80
CA ALA A 24 -1.05 -16.10 1.47
C ALA A 24 -2.22 -16.39 0.51
N LYS A 25 -2.15 -15.90 -0.73
CA LYS A 25 -3.15 -16.15 -1.77
C LYS A 25 -3.31 -17.65 -2.06
N ILE A 26 -2.20 -18.36 -2.26
CA ILE A 26 -2.19 -19.82 -2.48
C ILE A 26 -2.83 -20.54 -1.27
N MET A 27 -2.44 -20.17 -0.04
CA MET A 27 -3.01 -20.77 1.17
C MET A 27 -4.53 -20.57 1.25
N LEU A 28 -5.03 -19.39 0.91
CA LEU A 28 -6.47 -19.11 0.86
C LEU A 28 -7.19 -19.95 -0.19
N CYS A 29 -6.59 -20.14 -1.37
CA CYS A 29 -7.14 -21.04 -2.40
C CYS A 29 -7.30 -22.49 -1.91
N PHE A 30 -6.43 -22.94 -1.00
CA PHE A 30 -6.54 -24.25 -0.37
C PHE A 30 -7.36 -24.26 0.93
N GLY A 31 -8.08 -23.17 1.25
CA GLY A 31 -8.87 -23.04 2.48
C GLY A 31 -8.03 -22.96 3.77
N ARG A 32 -6.72 -22.74 3.67
CA ARG A 32 -5.79 -22.64 4.81
C ARG A 32 -5.72 -21.21 5.34
N THR A 33 -6.85 -20.67 5.77
CA THR A 33 -6.97 -19.28 6.21
C THR A 33 -6.03 -18.94 7.37
N ARG A 34 -5.96 -19.81 8.38
CA ARG A 34 -5.06 -19.63 9.54
C ARG A 34 -3.57 -19.63 9.14
N GLY A 35 -3.20 -20.38 8.11
CA GLY A 35 -1.82 -20.38 7.60
C GLY A 35 -1.49 -19.05 6.91
N ALA A 36 -2.43 -18.52 6.12
CA ALA A 36 -2.28 -17.23 5.45
C ALA A 36 -2.13 -16.09 6.48
N GLU A 37 -2.96 -16.10 7.53
CA GLU A 37 -2.85 -15.17 8.65
C GLU A 37 -1.46 -15.23 9.31
N GLN A 38 -0.98 -16.42 9.66
CA GLN A 38 0.32 -16.59 10.30
C GLN A 38 1.50 -16.13 9.44
N ALA A 39 1.45 -16.42 8.13
CA ALA A 39 2.49 -16.00 7.20
C ALA A 39 2.56 -14.46 7.10
N LEU A 40 1.40 -13.81 6.95
CA LEU A 40 1.31 -12.36 6.89
C LEU A 40 1.69 -11.71 8.23
N GLU A 41 1.22 -12.27 9.36
CA GLU A 41 1.52 -11.77 10.70
C GLU A 41 3.03 -11.85 11.01
N GLY A 42 3.67 -12.97 10.66
CA GLY A 42 5.11 -13.13 10.79
C GLY A 42 5.87 -12.09 9.95
N PHE A 43 5.42 -11.88 8.71
CA PHE A 43 6.05 -10.92 7.80
C PHE A 43 5.92 -9.48 8.30
N VAL A 44 4.72 -9.01 8.65
CA VAL A 44 4.52 -7.62 9.12
C VAL A 44 5.21 -7.36 10.46
N SER A 45 5.48 -8.41 11.25
CA SER A 45 6.22 -8.30 12.50
C SER A 45 7.73 -8.22 12.26
N ALA A 46 8.27 -8.99 11.31
CA ALA A 46 9.69 -8.96 10.95
C ALA A 46 10.06 -7.74 10.10
N HIS A 47 9.16 -7.30 9.24
CA HIS A 47 9.38 -6.27 8.21
C HIS A 47 8.33 -5.15 8.26
N PRO A 48 8.15 -4.47 9.41
CA PRO A 48 7.00 -3.57 9.62
C PRO A 48 6.98 -2.35 8.72
N LEU A 49 8.12 -1.93 8.18
CA LEU A 49 8.28 -0.72 7.38
C LEU A 49 8.44 -0.98 5.87
N VAL A 50 8.44 -2.25 5.43
CA VAL A 50 8.74 -2.58 4.03
C VAL A 50 7.60 -2.14 3.11
N ALA A 51 6.37 -2.58 3.38
CA ALA A 51 5.20 -2.21 2.57
C ALA A 51 3.92 -2.17 3.41
N LEU A 52 2.96 -1.36 2.97
CA LEU A 52 1.63 -1.25 3.58
C LEU A 52 0.71 -2.42 3.18
N THR A 53 0.88 -2.96 1.97
CA THR A 53 0.01 -3.98 1.37
C THR A 53 -0.16 -5.25 2.22
N PRO A 54 0.90 -5.86 2.82
CA PRO A 54 0.74 -7.05 3.67
C PRO A 54 -0.07 -6.79 4.93
N TRP A 55 0.04 -5.60 5.53
CA TRP A 55 -0.76 -5.20 6.69
C TRP A 55 -2.23 -5.09 6.34
N LEU A 56 -2.52 -4.44 5.21
CA LEU A 56 -3.86 -4.35 4.69
C LEU A 56 -4.40 -5.77 4.44
N LYS A 57 -3.65 -6.64 3.74
CA LYS A 57 -4.14 -7.99 3.45
C LYS A 57 -4.47 -8.78 4.72
N LEU A 58 -3.70 -8.63 5.78
CA LEU A 58 -3.98 -9.27 7.07
C LEU A 58 -5.23 -8.69 7.76
N LEU A 59 -5.42 -7.36 7.73
CA LEU A 59 -6.64 -6.71 8.21
C LEU A 59 -7.89 -7.22 7.46
N GLU A 60 -7.79 -7.43 6.14
CA GLU A 60 -8.86 -8.00 5.33
C GLU A 60 -9.24 -9.40 5.80
N LEU A 61 -8.26 -10.26 6.06
CA LEU A 61 -8.48 -11.62 6.56
C LEU A 61 -9.15 -11.61 7.94
N TYR A 62 -8.65 -10.78 8.86
CA TYR A 62 -9.30 -10.65 10.18
C TYR A 62 -10.74 -10.18 10.06
N ARG A 63 -11.05 -9.26 9.13
CA ARG A 63 -12.43 -8.82 8.88
C ARG A 63 -13.30 -9.96 8.36
N GLN A 64 -12.84 -10.66 7.33
CA GLN A 64 -13.57 -11.77 6.70
C GLN A 64 -13.86 -12.91 7.70
N ASN A 65 -12.97 -13.13 8.66
CA ASN A 65 -13.12 -14.18 9.68
C ASN A 65 -13.80 -13.71 10.98
N GLY A 66 -14.28 -12.46 11.04
CA GLY A 66 -14.92 -11.93 12.25
C GLY A 66 -13.98 -11.70 13.44
N GLN A 67 -12.66 -11.69 13.22
CA GLN A 67 -11.62 -11.54 14.25
C GLN A 67 -11.39 -10.06 14.63
N ARG A 68 -12.42 -9.42 15.20
CA ARG A 68 -12.41 -8.00 15.53
C ARG A 68 -11.28 -7.56 16.48
N GLN A 69 -10.99 -8.36 17.50
CA GLN A 69 -9.93 -8.03 18.46
C GLN A 69 -8.54 -8.03 17.81
N ALA A 70 -8.26 -9.00 16.94
CA ALA A 70 -6.99 -9.07 16.20
C ALA A 70 -6.86 -7.92 15.20
N PHE A 71 -7.96 -7.57 14.53
CA PHE A 71 -8.05 -6.42 13.64
C PHE A 71 -7.72 -5.10 14.35
N GLU A 72 -8.36 -4.83 15.49
CA GLU A 72 -8.13 -3.61 16.26
C GLU A 72 -6.68 -3.53 16.74
N ALA A 73 -6.13 -4.64 17.27
CA ALA A 73 -4.73 -4.72 17.67
C ALA A 73 -3.75 -4.47 16.51
N LEU A 74 -4.03 -5.03 15.34
CA LEU A 74 -3.23 -4.83 14.14
C LEU A 74 -3.32 -3.38 13.63
N GLY A 75 -4.50 -2.75 13.66
CA GLY A 75 -4.68 -1.35 13.30
C GLY A 75 -3.88 -0.40 14.22
N LEU A 76 -3.81 -0.70 15.51
CA LEU A 76 -2.97 0.05 16.46
C LEU A 76 -1.46 -0.09 16.19
N ARG A 77 -1.03 -1.23 15.67
CA ARG A 77 0.37 -1.44 15.23
C ARG A 77 0.63 -0.73 13.91
N LEU A 78 -0.30 -0.82 12.96
CA LEU A 78 -0.23 -0.19 11.65
C LEU A 78 0.05 1.31 11.77
N ARG A 79 -0.74 2.01 12.60
CA ARG A 79 -0.60 3.45 12.85
C ARG A 79 0.71 3.85 13.52
N ARG A 80 1.52 2.92 14.05
CA ARG A 80 2.85 3.24 14.58
C ARG A 80 3.88 3.31 13.47
N HIS A 81 3.64 2.60 12.37
CA HIS A 81 4.57 2.45 11.25
C HIS A 81 4.17 3.31 10.05
N PHE A 82 2.87 3.56 9.86
CA PHE A 82 2.32 4.32 8.73
C PHE A 82 1.40 5.45 9.19
N ASN A 83 1.35 6.51 8.40
CA ASN A 83 0.49 7.68 8.54
C ASN A 83 -0.93 7.39 8.06
N VAL A 84 -1.56 6.37 8.65
CA VAL A 84 -2.90 5.89 8.32
C VAL A 84 -3.81 6.08 9.54
N ALA A 85 -5.01 6.60 9.31
CA ALA A 85 -6.02 6.72 10.35
C ALA A 85 -6.42 5.33 10.85
N SER A 86 -6.98 5.25 12.06
CA SER A 86 -7.43 3.97 12.61
C SER A 86 -8.42 3.33 11.62
N PRO A 87 -8.12 2.14 11.08
CA PRO A 87 -9.05 1.49 10.17
C PRO A 87 -10.32 1.15 10.94
N GLU A 88 -11.47 1.58 10.44
CA GLU A 88 -12.75 1.21 11.01
C GLU A 88 -13.15 -0.17 10.49
N TRP A 89 -13.64 -1.02 11.39
CA TRP A 89 -14.01 -2.41 11.08
C TRP A 89 -14.95 -2.53 9.86
N GLU A 90 -15.90 -1.62 9.74
CA GLU A 90 -16.89 -1.61 8.65
C GLU A 90 -16.31 -0.98 7.36
N SER A 91 -15.61 0.15 7.45
CA SER A 91 -15.18 0.93 6.29
C SER A 91 -13.88 0.45 5.63
N VAL A 92 -13.11 -0.40 6.30
CA VAL A 92 -11.85 -0.92 5.75
C VAL A 92 -12.09 -1.76 4.49
N GLY A 93 -13.26 -2.39 4.35
CA GLY A 93 -13.67 -3.16 3.17
C GLY A 93 -13.57 -2.36 1.87
N GLU A 94 -13.91 -1.07 1.91
CA GLU A 94 -13.85 -0.17 0.75
C GLU A 94 -12.43 0.13 0.29
N VAL A 95 -11.44 0.06 1.20
CA VAL A 95 -10.02 0.18 0.84
C VAL A 95 -9.59 -1.04 0.04
N PHE A 96 -10.05 -2.24 0.45
CA PHE A 96 -9.70 -3.51 -0.18
C PHE A 96 -10.31 -3.70 -1.56
N GLU A 97 -11.59 -3.37 -1.72
CA GLU A 97 -12.26 -3.48 -3.01
C GLU A 97 -11.58 -2.61 -4.06
N ALA A 98 -11.25 -1.36 -3.74
CA ALA A 98 -10.57 -0.50 -4.70
C ALA A 98 -9.14 -0.96 -5.02
N LEU A 99 -8.40 -1.55 -4.05
CA LEU A 99 -7.09 -2.15 -4.32
C LEU A 99 -7.19 -3.30 -5.33
N ALA A 100 -8.27 -4.10 -5.28
CA ALA A 100 -8.50 -5.18 -6.23
C ALA A 100 -8.78 -4.68 -7.67
N PHE A 101 -9.32 -3.46 -7.82
CA PHE A 101 -9.60 -2.83 -9.11
C PHE A 101 -8.42 -2.04 -9.71
N VAL A 102 -7.28 -1.94 -9.02
CA VAL A 102 -6.08 -1.20 -9.52
C VAL A 102 -5.45 -1.86 -10.76
N GLY A 103 -5.86 -3.06 -11.14
CA GLY A 103 -5.11 -3.96 -12.02
C GLY A 103 -5.06 -3.67 -13.52
N GLU A 104 -6.03 -2.99 -14.14
CA GLU A 104 -6.15 -3.07 -15.62
C GLU A 104 -6.58 -1.79 -16.35
N GLU A 105 -6.62 -0.62 -15.70
CA GLU A 105 -7.05 0.58 -16.40
C GLU A 105 -5.92 1.24 -17.22
N PRO A 106 -6.20 1.71 -18.46
CA PRO A 106 -5.21 2.32 -19.33
C PRO A 106 -4.56 3.53 -18.67
N SER A 107 -3.34 3.83 -19.09
CA SER A 107 -2.47 4.91 -18.59
C SER A 107 -3.11 6.29 -18.73
N ALA A 108 -4.11 6.60 -17.91
CA ALA A 108 -4.74 7.89 -17.83
C ALA A 108 -3.72 8.92 -17.35
N SER A 109 -3.72 10.09 -17.98
CA SER A 109 -2.90 11.22 -17.54
C SER A 109 -3.30 11.63 -16.13
N ILE A 110 -2.34 12.11 -15.33
CA ILE A 110 -2.61 12.52 -13.95
C ILE A 110 -3.67 13.63 -13.86
N ASP A 111 -3.75 14.47 -14.88
CA ASP A 111 -4.75 15.54 -15.01
C ASP A 111 -6.19 15.01 -15.17
N GLN A 112 -6.35 13.79 -15.67
CA GLN A 112 -7.66 13.12 -15.75
C GLN A 112 -7.98 12.35 -14.46
N LEU A 113 -6.94 11.85 -13.79
CA LEU A 113 -7.08 11.04 -12.59
C LEU A 113 -7.34 11.87 -11.33
N LEU A 114 -6.59 12.95 -11.09
CA LEU A 114 -6.72 13.76 -9.87
C LEU A 114 -8.15 14.30 -9.62
N PRO A 115 -8.90 14.77 -10.63
CA PRO A 115 -10.30 15.18 -10.43
C PRO A 115 -11.24 14.06 -9.98
N GLN A 116 -10.87 12.80 -10.20
CA GLN A 116 -11.65 11.62 -9.80
C GLN A 116 -11.27 11.11 -8.41
N LEU A 117 -10.26 11.72 -7.77
CA LEU A 117 -9.75 11.36 -6.46
C LEU A 117 -10.24 12.39 -5.44
N PRO A 118 -11.44 12.20 -4.83
CA PRO A 118 -12.06 13.20 -3.98
C PRO A 118 -11.22 13.55 -2.74
N THR A 119 -10.42 12.61 -2.21
CA THR A 119 -9.66 12.88 -1.00
C THR A 119 -8.32 13.57 -1.28
N LEU A 120 -7.50 13.07 -2.21
CA LEU A 120 -6.21 13.66 -2.57
C LEU A 120 -6.37 14.87 -3.49
N GLY A 121 -7.32 14.85 -4.41
CA GLY A 121 -7.65 15.98 -5.29
C GLY A 121 -8.12 17.21 -4.52
N GLY A 122 -8.79 17.01 -3.37
CA GLY A 122 -9.19 18.08 -2.46
C GLY A 122 -8.03 18.76 -1.70
N VAL A 123 -6.85 18.12 -1.63
CA VAL A 123 -5.68 18.68 -0.94
C VAL A 123 -4.74 19.33 -1.95
N ALA A 124 -4.94 20.63 -2.20
CA ALA A 124 -4.23 21.41 -3.21
C ALA A 124 -2.69 21.21 -3.22
N ARG A 125 -2.05 21.12 -2.04
CA ARG A 125 -0.61 20.91 -1.94
C ARG A 125 -0.18 19.54 -2.46
N ILE A 126 -0.94 18.49 -2.14
CA ILE A 126 -0.64 17.12 -2.55
C ILE A 126 -0.88 16.96 -4.05
N SER A 127 -2.05 17.42 -4.54
CA SER A 127 -2.38 17.34 -5.96
C SER A 127 -1.40 18.12 -6.85
N THR A 128 -0.99 19.32 -6.43
CA THR A 128 0.02 20.12 -7.17
C THR A 128 1.37 19.42 -7.25
N GLU A 129 1.83 18.84 -6.14
CA GLU A 129 3.12 18.14 -6.12
C GLU A 129 3.08 16.87 -6.98
N ILE A 130 1.97 16.13 -6.92
CA ILE A 130 1.73 14.94 -7.75
C ILE A 130 1.73 15.33 -9.24
N SER A 131 0.95 16.33 -9.65
CA SER A 131 0.92 16.79 -11.05
C SER A 131 2.30 17.23 -11.54
N ARG A 132 3.07 17.94 -10.71
CA ARG A 132 4.40 18.44 -11.08
C ARG A 132 5.42 17.32 -11.30
N THR A 133 5.36 16.28 -10.48
CA THR A 133 6.38 15.22 -10.45
C THR A 133 5.93 13.93 -11.15
N TRP A 134 4.69 13.88 -11.67
CA TRP A 134 4.10 12.65 -12.19
C TRP A 134 4.95 11.99 -13.28
N GLY A 135 5.10 10.67 -13.19
CA GLY A 135 5.92 9.89 -14.11
C GLY A 135 7.43 9.88 -13.80
N SER A 136 7.86 10.52 -12.72
CA SER A 136 9.24 10.50 -12.24
C SER A 136 9.41 9.65 -10.97
N PRO A 137 10.60 9.07 -10.70
CA PRO A 137 10.90 8.36 -9.45
C PRO A 137 10.67 9.22 -8.19
N GLU A 138 10.80 10.54 -8.30
CA GLU A 138 10.58 11.51 -7.22
C GLU A 138 9.12 11.50 -6.75
N CYS A 139 8.16 11.34 -7.67
CA CYS A 139 6.75 11.25 -7.32
C CYS A 139 6.43 9.99 -6.52
N LEU A 140 6.99 8.84 -6.94
CA LEU A 140 6.84 7.58 -6.20
C LEU A 140 7.43 7.70 -4.78
N THR A 141 8.60 8.34 -4.67
CA THR A 141 9.25 8.63 -3.38
C THR A 141 8.38 9.54 -2.51
N TYR A 142 7.78 10.58 -3.09
CA TYR A 142 6.88 11.49 -2.40
C TYR A 142 5.63 10.79 -1.87
N LEU A 143 4.96 9.97 -2.68
CA LEU A 143 3.77 9.20 -2.29
C LEU A 143 4.08 8.22 -1.15
N ASN A 144 5.18 7.46 -1.27
CA ASN A 144 5.64 6.56 -0.21
C ASN A 144 5.97 7.32 1.09
N LYS A 145 6.57 8.52 0.97
CA LYS A 145 6.84 9.38 2.13
C LYS A 145 5.54 9.85 2.79
N LEU A 146 4.50 10.20 2.03
CA LEU A 146 3.20 10.60 2.62
C LEU A 146 2.59 9.48 3.47
N LEU A 147 2.68 8.22 3.02
CA LEU A 147 2.21 7.05 3.77
C LEU A 147 3.06 6.74 5.00
N ARG A 148 4.32 7.15 5.06
CA ARG A 148 5.24 6.86 6.17
C ARG A 148 5.42 8.03 7.14
N ASP A 149 5.17 9.27 6.72
CA ASP A 149 5.33 10.49 7.53
C ASP A 149 4.23 10.63 8.58
N ASN A 150 4.31 9.79 9.60
CA ASN A 150 3.40 9.73 10.73
C ASN A 150 3.78 10.73 11.85
N ARG A 151 4.85 11.52 11.69
CA ARG A 151 5.37 12.50 12.66
C ARG A 151 5.26 12.04 14.13
N ASN A 152 5.82 10.87 14.46
CA ASN A 152 5.77 10.25 15.80
C ASN A 152 4.35 10.08 16.40
N GLY A 153 3.31 10.02 15.57
CA GLY A 153 1.92 9.84 16.01
C GLY A 153 1.17 11.15 16.29
N GLU A 154 1.73 12.32 15.98
CA GLU A 154 1.02 13.60 16.12
C GLU A 154 -0.02 13.85 15.03
N ARG A 155 0.04 13.10 13.93
CA ARG A 155 -0.95 13.20 12.85
C ARG A 155 -2.11 12.24 13.10
N GLN A 156 -3.32 12.68 12.79
CA GLN A 156 -4.50 11.81 12.77
C GLN A 156 -4.42 10.69 11.72
N GLY A 157 -3.46 10.77 10.78
CA GLY A 157 -3.31 9.82 9.68
C GLY A 157 -4.19 10.15 8.48
N PHE A 158 -3.88 9.56 7.32
CA PHE A 158 -4.78 9.59 6.18
C PHE A 158 -5.98 8.67 6.41
N ALA A 159 -7.19 9.18 6.16
CA ALA A 159 -8.39 8.35 6.17
C ALA A 159 -8.29 7.23 5.12
N ALA A 160 -9.08 6.17 5.30
CA ALA A 160 -9.18 5.02 4.40
C ALA A 160 -9.25 5.40 2.92
N GLY A 161 -10.08 6.39 2.56
CA GLY A 161 -10.20 6.90 1.18
C GLY A 161 -8.89 7.49 0.64
N ALA A 162 -8.16 8.28 1.44
CA ALA A 162 -6.89 8.84 1.03
C ALA A 162 -5.78 7.79 0.92
N VAL A 163 -5.75 6.81 1.81
CA VAL A 163 -4.81 5.68 1.72
C VAL A 163 -5.04 4.88 0.45
N ARG A 164 -6.30 4.60 0.12
CA ARG A 164 -6.70 3.91 -1.10
C ARG A 164 -6.26 4.65 -2.35
N GLU A 165 -6.48 5.96 -2.41
CA GLU A 165 -6.05 6.79 -3.53
C GLU A 165 -4.52 6.87 -3.63
N LEU A 166 -3.79 6.95 -2.49
CA LEU A 166 -2.33 6.92 -2.48
C LEU A 166 -1.78 5.60 -3.02
N LEU A 167 -2.34 4.46 -2.60
CA LEU A 167 -1.91 3.14 -3.07
C LEU A 167 -2.22 2.92 -4.55
N LEU A 168 -3.37 3.41 -5.04
CA LEU A 168 -3.69 3.41 -6.47
C LEU A 168 -2.64 4.18 -7.28
N LEU A 169 -2.26 5.37 -6.81
CA LEU A 169 -1.24 6.19 -7.49
C LEU A 169 0.15 5.53 -7.44
N ILE A 170 0.52 4.93 -6.31
CA ILE A 170 1.78 4.18 -6.16
C ILE A 170 1.84 3.02 -7.15
N GLY A 171 0.81 2.15 -7.18
CA GLY A 171 0.79 1.01 -8.10
C GLY A 171 0.85 1.41 -9.57
N ARG A 172 0.20 2.52 -9.95
CA ARG A 172 0.31 3.09 -11.30
C ARG A 172 1.70 3.64 -11.61
N MET A 173 2.33 4.32 -10.65
CA MET A 173 3.69 4.85 -10.80
C MET A 173 4.70 3.71 -10.95
N GLU A 174 4.63 2.68 -10.11
CA GLU A 174 5.47 1.48 -10.19
C GLU A 174 5.32 0.79 -11.54
N SER A 175 4.08 0.55 -11.98
CA SER A 175 3.78 -0.06 -13.29
C SER A 175 4.30 0.78 -14.45
N ARG A 176 4.23 2.11 -14.34
CA ARG A 176 4.74 3.03 -15.37
C ARG A 176 6.27 3.01 -15.43
N LEU A 177 6.94 3.13 -14.28
CA LEU A 177 8.39 3.14 -14.20
C LEU A 177 9.00 1.81 -14.67
N ALA A 178 8.36 0.68 -14.33
CA ALA A 178 8.77 -0.64 -14.81
C ALA A 178 8.65 -0.83 -16.34
N ARG A 179 7.75 -0.09 -17.01
CA ARG A 179 7.62 -0.10 -18.48
C ARG A 179 8.60 0.82 -19.19
N THR A 180 9.17 1.79 -18.49
CA THR A 180 10.11 2.77 -19.03
C THR A 180 11.57 2.48 -18.71
N ALA A 181 11.83 1.51 -17.83
CA ALA A 181 13.15 0.99 -17.48
C ALA A 181 13.56 -0.16 -18.41
#